data_AF-A0A7Z7ESQ5-F1
#
_entry.id   AF-A0A7Z7ESQ5-F1
#
_cell.length_a   1.000
_cell.length_b   1.000
_cell.length_c   1.000
_cell.angle_alpha   90.00
_cell.angle_beta   90.00
_cell.angle_gamma   90.00
#
_symmetry.space_group_name_H-M   'P 1'
#
loop_
_entity.id
_entity.type
_entity.pdbx_description
1 polymer ?
#
loop_
_entity_poly.entity_id
_entity_poly.type
_entity_poly.pdbx_seq_one_letter_code
_entity_poly.pdbx_strand_id
1 'polypeptide(L)'
;MSVKPYRIIAGVLTMTLIGCASAPKTTYQPPCFDTVDEARTLGSAIFHDGFNERVNYWLNVERQTPKFRFGLAYDGFDETQYCPNGGYPIVIIYDDEFGHHKEERVMKTAQMVLKNMIRQSEKES
;
A
#
# COMPACT_ATOMS: atom_id res chain seq x y z
N MET A 1 30.73 71.05 -17.73
CA MET A 1 31.45 69.96 -18.40
C MET A 1 30.60 68.70 -18.31
N SER A 2 30.44 68.02 -19.45
CA SER A 2 29.58 66.87 -19.69
C SER A 2 30.40 65.58 -19.65
N VAL A 3 29.90 64.54 -18.98
CA VAL A 3 30.13 63.14 -19.37
C VAL A 3 29.03 62.21 -18.82
N LYS A 4 28.81 61.14 -19.58
CA LYS A 4 27.58 60.34 -19.79
C LYS A 4 27.47 59.09 -18.89
N PRO A 5 26.36 58.33 -18.98
CA PRO A 5 25.84 57.44 -17.94
C PRO A 5 26.36 56.00 -18.06
N TYR A 6 26.28 55.23 -16.97
CA TYR A 6 26.41 53.78 -17.01
C TYR A 6 25.28 53.08 -16.27
N ARG A 7 24.39 52.48 -17.07
CA ARG A 7 23.49 51.41 -16.65
C ARG A 7 24.32 50.13 -16.54
N ILE A 8 24.34 49.50 -15.36
CA ILE A 8 24.77 48.10 -15.21
C ILE A 8 23.67 47.35 -14.48
N ILE A 9 22.77 46.81 -15.32
CA ILE A 9 22.12 45.49 -15.27
C ILE A 9 22.12 44.84 -13.87
N ALA A 10 21.00 45.00 -13.17
CA ALA A 10 20.64 44.20 -12.00
C ALA A 10 20.25 42.78 -12.45
N GLY A 11 21.22 41.89 -12.56
CA GLY A 11 21.01 40.45 -12.73
C GLY A 11 20.94 39.76 -11.37
N VAL A 12 19.82 39.87 -10.65
CA VAL A 12 19.61 39.12 -9.41
C VAL A 12 18.95 37.78 -9.75
N LEU A 13 19.82 36.79 -9.81
CA LEU A 13 19.65 35.35 -9.65
C LEU A 13 18.29 34.95 -8.99
N THR A 14 17.31 34.57 -9.81
CA THR A 14 16.10 33.91 -9.34
C THR A 14 16.44 32.47 -8.94
N MET A 15 16.45 32.21 -7.62
CA MET A 15 16.51 30.87 -7.04
C MET A 15 15.39 30.00 -7.61
N THR A 16 15.74 29.05 -8.47
CA THR A 16 14.87 27.96 -8.90
C THR A 16 14.79 26.92 -7.77
N LEU A 17 13.81 27.09 -6.88
CA LEU A 17 13.34 26.00 -6.01
C LEU A 17 12.51 25.02 -6.84
N ILE A 18 13.17 24.23 -7.69
CA ILE A 18 12.56 23.01 -8.26
C ILE A 18 12.78 21.92 -7.20
N GLY A 19 12.01 22.02 -6.12
CA GLY A 19 11.85 20.91 -5.20
C GLY A 19 11.03 19.84 -5.91
N CYS A 20 11.68 18.84 -6.50
CA CYS A 20 11.03 17.58 -6.82
C CYS A 20 10.61 16.92 -5.50
N ALA A 21 9.44 17.28 -4.98
CA ALA A 21 8.73 16.45 -4.03
C ALA A 21 8.22 15.22 -4.80
N SER A 22 9.12 14.29 -5.12
CA SER A 22 8.74 12.93 -5.45
C SER A 22 8.08 12.36 -4.20
N ALA A 23 6.75 12.48 -4.13
CA ALA A 23 5.98 11.76 -3.13
C ALA A 23 6.38 10.28 -3.26
N PRO A 24 6.89 9.64 -2.20
CA PRO A 24 7.23 8.24 -2.28
C PRO A 24 5.96 7.51 -2.69
N LYS A 25 6.03 6.74 -3.79
CA LYS A 25 4.97 5.79 -4.12
C LYS A 25 4.85 4.88 -2.91
N THR A 26 3.79 5.05 -2.14
CA THR A 26 3.51 4.25 -0.95
C THR A 26 3.07 2.89 -1.44
N THR A 27 4.05 2.04 -1.76
CA THR A 27 3.83 0.60 -1.90
C THR A 27 3.38 0.11 -0.54
N TYR A 28 2.23 -0.57 -0.48
CA TYR A 28 1.76 -1.17 0.75
C TYR A 28 2.84 -2.10 1.30
N GLN A 29 3.31 -1.81 2.51
CA GLN A 29 4.17 -2.70 3.28
C GLN A 29 3.29 -3.45 4.27
N PRO A 30 3.09 -4.77 4.11
CA PRO A 30 2.44 -5.57 5.14
C PRO A 30 3.27 -5.53 6.43
N PRO A 31 2.65 -5.71 7.60
CA PRO A 31 3.41 -5.96 8.82
C PRO A 31 4.28 -7.20 8.65
N CYS A 32 5.49 -7.14 9.18
CA CYS A 32 6.47 -8.21 9.15
C CYS A 32 6.50 -8.87 10.53
N PHE A 33 6.29 -10.18 10.56
CA PHE A 33 6.27 -10.99 11.78
C PHE A 33 7.61 -11.67 12.00
N ASP A 34 7.90 -12.04 13.25
CA ASP A 34 9.20 -12.63 13.60
C ASP A 34 9.33 -14.06 13.06
N THR A 35 8.20 -14.76 12.91
CA THR A 35 8.15 -16.15 12.43
C THR A 35 7.02 -16.38 11.40
N VAL A 36 7.20 -17.37 10.53
CA VAL A 36 6.15 -17.85 9.62
C VAL A 36 4.92 -18.31 10.40
N ASP A 37 5.11 -18.98 11.54
CA ASP A 37 4.01 -19.50 12.35
C ASP A 37 3.15 -18.39 12.94
N GLU A 38 3.75 -17.28 13.34
CA GLU A 38 3.03 -16.08 13.78
C GLU A 38 2.22 -15.47 12.64
N ALA A 39 2.84 -15.24 11.47
CA ALA A 39 2.17 -14.73 10.28
C ALA A 39 1.01 -15.64 9.84
N ARG A 40 1.23 -16.96 9.86
CA ARG A 40 0.24 -17.98 9.51
C ARG A 40 -0.91 -18.01 10.52
N THR A 41 -0.61 -17.97 11.82
CA THR A 41 -1.63 -18.01 12.87
C THR A 41 -2.55 -16.81 12.78
N LEU A 42 -1.98 -15.60 12.74
CA LEU A 42 -2.75 -14.38 12.64
C LEU A 42 -3.48 -14.30 11.30
N GLY A 43 -2.80 -14.59 10.20
CA GLY A 43 -3.38 -14.56 8.88
C GLY A 43 -4.52 -15.55 8.70
N SER A 44 -4.42 -16.75 9.27
CA SER A 44 -5.49 -17.75 9.26
C SER A 44 -6.67 -17.28 10.10
N ALA A 45 -6.43 -16.73 11.29
CA ALA A 45 -7.47 -16.15 12.13
C ALA A 45 -8.23 -15.04 11.40
N ILE A 46 -7.51 -14.11 10.76
CA ILE A 46 -8.09 -13.03 9.95
C ILE A 46 -8.90 -13.57 8.78
N PHE A 47 -8.38 -14.57 8.07
CA PHE A 47 -9.09 -15.19 6.97
C PHE A 47 -10.43 -15.78 7.42
N HIS A 48 -10.41 -16.53 8.53
CA HIS A 48 -11.59 -17.15 9.12
C HIS A 48 -12.55 -16.14 9.78
N ASP A 49 -12.07 -14.97 10.22
CA ASP A 49 -12.87 -13.86 10.73
C ASP A 49 -13.55 -13.02 9.61
N GLY A 50 -13.64 -13.59 8.41
CA GLY A 50 -14.43 -13.07 7.31
C GLY A 50 -13.71 -12.01 6.48
N PHE A 51 -12.39 -12.15 6.28
CA PHE A 51 -11.61 -11.23 5.43
C PHE A 51 -12.25 -11.01 4.06
N ASN A 52 -12.63 -12.10 3.36
CA ASN A 52 -13.24 -12.02 2.04
C ASN A 52 -14.56 -11.25 2.06
N GLU A 53 -15.43 -11.53 3.03
CA GLU A 53 -16.73 -10.90 3.22
C GLU A 53 -16.57 -9.40 3.45
N ARG A 54 -15.63 -9.00 4.32
CA ARG A 54 -15.34 -7.59 4.61
C ARG A 54 -14.81 -6.88 3.37
N VAL A 55 -13.85 -7.47 2.65
CA VAL A 55 -13.33 -6.86 1.41
C VAL A 55 -14.46 -6.67 0.38
N ASN A 56 -15.28 -7.70 0.17
CA ASN A 56 -16.42 -7.62 -0.74
C ASN A 56 -17.47 -6.60 -0.29
N TYR A 57 -17.74 -6.48 1.01
CA TYR A 57 -18.62 -5.44 1.56
C TYR A 57 -18.13 -4.05 1.17
N TRP A 58 -16.85 -3.73 1.42
CA TRP A 58 -16.27 -2.45 1.05
C TRP A 58 -16.27 -2.19 -0.46
N LEU A 59 -16.04 -3.23 -1.28
CA LEU A 59 -16.07 -3.09 -2.74
C LEU A 59 -17.48 -2.85 -3.30
N ASN A 60 -18.48 -3.54 -2.74
CA ASN A 60 -19.88 -3.50 -3.17
C ASN A 60 -20.62 -2.25 -2.73
N VAL A 61 -20.24 -1.64 -1.59
CA VAL A 61 -20.75 -0.33 -1.16
C VAL A 61 -20.60 0.71 -2.27
N GLU A 62 -19.55 0.61 -3.10
CA GLU A 62 -19.33 1.60 -4.14
C GLU A 62 -20.09 1.29 -5.44
N ARG A 63 -20.12 0.05 -5.97
CA ARG A 63 -20.77 -0.25 -7.28
C ARG A 63 -21.03 -1.75 -7.55
N GLN A 64 -22.00 -2.41 -6.91
CA GLN A 64 -22.50 -3.78 -7.24
C GLN A 64 -21.47 -4.66 -7.99
N THR A 65 -20.27 -4.81 -7.42
CA THR A 65 -19.16 -5.44 -8.11
C THR A 65 -19.31 -6.95 -8.08
N PRO A 66 -18.71 -7.68 -9.04
CA PRO A 66 -18.60 -9.13 -8.91
C PRO A 66 -17.96 -9.48 -7.56
N LYS A 67 -18.38 -10.61 -6.97
CA LYS A 67 -17.75 -11.10 -5.75
C LYS A 67 -16.33 -11.54 -6.07
N PHE A 68 -15.36 -10.91 -5.45
CA PHE A 68 -13.94 -11.22 -5.61
C PHE A 68 -13.51 -12.27 -4.59
N ARG A 69 -12.56 -13.12 -4.97
CA ARG A 69 -11.98 -14.14 -4.10
C ARG A 69 -10.54 -13.77 -3.78
N PHE A 70 -10.23 -13.78 -2.50
CA PHE A 70 -8.89 -13.50 -1.99
C PHE A 70 -8.38 -14.70 -1.19
N GLY A 71 -7.08 -14.95 -1.29
CA GLY A 71 -6.31 -15.79 -0.38
C GLY A 71 -5.34 -14.95 0.45
N LEU A 72 -4.83 -15.54 1.53
CA LEU A 72 -3.71 -15.01 2.29
C LEU A 72 -2.59 -16.04 2.28
N ALA A 73 -1.39 -15.62 1.90
CA ALA A 73 -0.18 -16.45 1.90
C ALA A 73 0.85 -15.90 2.88
N TYR A 74 1.67 -16.81 3.41
CA TYR A 74 2.59 -16.54 4.52
C TYR A 74 3.98 -17.14 4.28
N ASP A 75 4.13 -17.94 3.22
CA ASP A 75 5.32 -18.71 2.86
C ASP A 75 5.23 -19.10 1.38
N GLY A 76 6.32 -19.61 0.80
CA GLY A 76 6.39 -20.07 -0.59
C GLY A 76 6.66 -18.97 -1.61
N PHE A 77 7.13 -17.81 -1.17
CA PHE A 77 7.52 -16.66 -2.00
C PHE A 77 8.74 -15.96 -1.40
N ASP A 78 9.40 -15.09 -2.16
CA ASP A 78 10.53 -14.29 -1.68
C ASP A 78 10.05 -13.17 -0.73
N GLU A 79 10.28 -13.36 0.57
CA GLU A 79 9.79 -12.46 1.62
C GLU A 79 10.48 -11.10 1.57
N THR A 80 11.70 -11.01 1.02
CA THR A 80 12.49 -9.78 0.99
C THR A 80 11.85 -8.69 0.13
N GLN A 81 10.95 -9.08 -0.78
CA GLN A 81 10.16 -8.15 -1.61
C GLN A 81 9.14 -7.35 -0.79
N TYR A 82 8.69 -7.90 0.35
CA TYR A 82 7.67 -7.31 1.22
C TYR A 82 8.26 -6.83 2.55
N CYS A 83 9.21 -7.60 3.09
CA CYS A 83 9.92 -7.37 4.34
C CYS A 83 11.43 -7.24 4.08
N PRO A 84 11.91 -6.11 3.50
CA PRO A 84 13.31 -5.96 3.09
C PRO A 84 14.30 -5.95 4.25
N ASN A 85 13.82 -5.69 5.48
CA ASN A 85 14.63 -5.70 6.70
C ASN A 85 14.54 -7.05 7.45
N GLY A 86 13.97 -8.08 6.82
CA GLY A 86 13.71 -9.38 7.42
C GLY A 86 12.31 -9.49 8.06
N GLY A 87 11.92 -10.73 8.37
CA GLY A 87 10.60 -11.10 8.86
C GLY A 87 9.70 -11.69 7.79
N TYR A 88 8.50 -12.10 8.21
CA TYR A 88 7.56 -12.84 7.38
C TYR A 88 6.27 -12.03 7.17
N PRO A 89 5.85 -11.74 5.94
CA PRO A 89 4.65 -10.96 5.66
C PRO A 89 3.38 -11.83 5.60
N ILE A 90 2.22 -11.19 5.74
CA ILE A 90 0.95 -11.73 5.23
C ILE A 90 0.68 -11.09 3.85
N VAL A 91 0.68 -11.91 2.79
CA VAL A 91 0.50 -11.47 1.40
C VAL A 91 -0.91 -11.80 0.91
N ILE A 92 -1.56 -10.84 0.27
CA ILE A 92 -2.88 -11.02 -0.33
C ILE A 92 -2.70 -11.63 -1.72
N ILE A 93 -3.36 -12.77 -1.94
CA ILE A 93 -3.51 -13.37 -3.26
C ILE A 93 -4.89 -13.00 -3.77
N TYR A 94 -4.98 -12.57 -5.02
CA TYR A 94 -6.24 -12.21 -5.68
C TYR A 94 -6.39 -13.03 -6.94
N ASP A 95 -7.53 -13.72 -7.06
CA ASP A 95 -7.90 -14.48 -8.25
C ASP A 95 -8.83 -13.63 -9.12
N ASP A 96 -8.38 -13.28 -10.33
CA ASP A 96 -9.02 -12.30 -11.20
C ASP A 96 -9.85 -12.91 -12.34
N GLU A 97 -10.69 -13.90 -12.03
CA GLU A 97 -11.59 -14.56 -13.00
C GLU A 97 -12.45 -13.60 -13.87
N PHE A 98 -12.56 -12.31 -13.52
CA PHE A 98 -13.42 -11.31 -14.18
C PHE A 98 -12.69 -10.19 -14.94
N GLY A 99 -11.37 -10.28 -15.13
CA GLY A 99 -10.60 -9.40 -16.01
C GLY A 99 -10.28 -8.01 -15.44
N HIS A 100 -9.00 -7.82 -15.07
CA HIS A 100 -8.09 -6.65 -15.08
C HIS A 100 -8.58 -5.18 -14.90
N HIS A 101 -9.85 -4.80 -15.00
CA HIS A 101 -10.26 -3.39 -15.06
C HIS A 101 -10.38 -2.70 -13.69
N LYS A 102 -10.19 -3.42 -12.57
CA LYS A 102 -10.27 -2.86 -11.22
C LYS A 102 -9.23 -3.38 -10.24
N GLU A 103 -8.20 -4.08 -10.71
CA GLU A 103 -7.23 -4.77 -9.85
C GLU A 103 -6.59 -3.84 -8.81
N GLU A 104 -6.15 -2.64 -9.21
CA GLU A 104 -5.55 -1.68 -8.28
C GLU A 104 -6.50 -1.28 -7.15
N ARG A 105 -7.77 -0.96 -7.48
CA ARG A 105 -8.78 -0.60 -6.47
C ARG A 105 -9.07 -1.79 -5.56
N VAL A 106 -9.25 -2.96 -6.16
CA VAL A 106 -9.55 -4.21 -5.46
C VAL A 106 -8.44 -4.55 -4.46
N MET A 107 -7.18 -4.52 -4.91
CA MET A 107 -6.01 -4.78 -4.08
C MET A 107 -5.83 -3.72 -2.98
N LYS A 108 -6.02 -2.43 -3.29
CA LYS A 108 -5.96 -1.37 -2.26
C LYS A 108 -7.04 -1.57 -1.18
N THR A 109 -8.26 -1.91 -1.56
CA THR A 109 -9.32 -2.22 -0.59
C THR A 109 -8.95 -3.43 0.26
N ALA A 110 -8.46 -4.51 -0.36
CA ALA A 110 -8.02 -5.70 0.35
C ALA A 110 -6.91 -5.40 1.37
N GLN A 111 -5.91 -4.60 0.98
CA GLN A 111 -4.82 -4.14 1.84
C GLN A 111 -5.31 -3.30 3.03
N MET A 112 -6.25 -2.38 2.80
CA MET A 112 -6.85 -1.57 3.87
C MET A 112 -7.62 -2.43 4.88
N VAL A 113 -8.41 -3.38 4.39
CA VAL A 113 -9.19 -4.30 5.26
C VAL A 113 -8.25 -5.19 6.07
N LEU A 114 -7.22 -5.78 5.44
CA LEU A 114 -6.24 -6.61 6.13
C LEU A 114 -5.56 -5.82 7.25
N LYS A 115 -5.07 -4.61 6.95
CA LYS A 115 -4.43 -3.73 7.94
C LYS A 115 -5.36 -3.40 9.11
N ASN A 116 -6.64 -3.15 8.83
CA ASN A 116 -7.62 -2.87 9.88
C ASN A 116 -7.90 -4.08 10.75
N MET A 117 -7.98 -5.28 10.18
CA MET A 117 -8.20 -6.52 10.94
C MET A 117 -7.01 -6.85 11.83
N ILE A 118 -5.77 -6.71 11.34
CA ILE A 118 -4.55 -6.88 12.16
C ILE A 118 -4.55 -5.90 13.35
N ARG A 119 -4.88 -4.63 13.10
CA ARG A 119 -4.95 -3.63 14.18
C ARG A 119 -6.07 -3.92 15.19
N GLN A 120 -7.13 -4.61 14.79
CA GLN A 120 -8.22 -5.02 15.70
C GLN A 120 -7.76 -6.17 16.60
N SER A 121 -7.11 -7.20 16.05
CA SER A 121 -6.58 -8.32 16.84
C SER A 121 -5.54 -7.88 17.86
N GLU A 122 -4.71 -6.90 17.53
CA GLU A 122 -3.73 -6.31 18.46
C GLU A 122 -4.38 -5.55 19.63
N LYS A 123 -5.61 -5.04 19.47
CA LYS A 123 -6.32 -4.30 20.52
C LYS A 123 -7.14 -5.18 21.44
N GLU A 124 -7.43 -6.40 21.00
CA GLU A 124 -8.22 -7.39 21.73
C GLU A 124 -7.34 -8.39 22.50
N SER A 125 -6.01 -8.34 22.30
CA SER A 125 -4.99 -9.09 23.05
C SER A 125 -4.47 -8.29 24.25
#